data_AF-A0A7K3LV89-F1
#
_entry.id   AF-A0A7K3LV89-F1
#
_cell.length_a   1.000
_cell.length_b   1.000
_cell.length_c   1.000
_cell.angle_alpha   90.00
_cell.angle_beta   90.00
_cell.angle_gamma   90.00
#
_symmetry.space_group_name_H-M   'P 1'
#
loop_
_entity.id
_entity.type
_entity.pdbx_description
1 polymer ?
#
loop_
_entity_poly.entity_id
_entity_poly.type
_entity_poly.pdbx_seq_one_letter_code
_entity_poly.pdbx_strand_id
1 'polypeptide(L)'
;MGGGPPRTEPARDEPDTSLTRGEVEWLVRRARQAHAGLSGQVAMWIDVAVGLGTDTDGRRTIVVGTSDPVPYLRPGLTVMMTEDLAADGRAPEIAIVDHLRSVGAVPLVVASPNPPGPAARSALAAAEVMSVCPVAGGDFVVQGSVWHNSRVAW
;
A
#
# COMPACT_ATOMS: atom_id res chain seq x y z
N MET A 1 -49.80 -24.81 10.02
CA MET A 1 -48.53 -24.99 9.29
C MET A 1 -47.99 -23.60 8.97
N GLY A 2 -47.04 -23.12 9.77
CA GLY A 2 -46.51 -21.75 9.66
C GLY A 2 -45.30 -21.70 8.75
N GLY A 3 -45.45 -21.11 7.57
CA GLY A 3 -44.33 -20.69 6.74
C GLY A 3 -43.89 -19.30 7.19
N GLY A 4 -42.85 -19.24 8.03
CA GLY A 4 -42.17 -17.97 8.32
C GLY A 4 -41.48 -17.44 7.05
N PRO A 5 -41.39 -16.12 6.85
CA PRO A 5 -40.69 -15.56 5.71
C PRO A 5 -39.22 -16.01 5.72
N PRO A 6 -38.60 -16.16 4.53
CA PRO A 6 -37.18 -16.51 4.44
C PRO A 6 -36.36 -15.48 5.22
N ARG A 7 -35.49 -15.97 6.12
CA ARG A 7 -34.44 -15.15 6.72
C ARG A 7 -33.56 -14.65 5.58
N THR A 8 -33.61 -13.35 5.32
CA THR A 8 -32.57 -12.68 4.54
C THR A 8 -31.27 -12.85 5.32
N GLU A 9 -30.40 -13.75 4.86
CA GLU A 9 -29.00 -13.74 5.30
C GLU A 9 -28.44 -12.35 4.97
N PRO A 10 -27.73 -11.66 5.89
CA PRO A 10 -27.06 -10.43 5.53
C PRO A 10 -26.11 -10.75 4.38
N ALA A 11 -26.15 -9.91 3.35
CA ALA A 11 -25.26 -10.01 2.19
C ALA A 11 -23.82 -10.20 2.68
N ARG A 12 -23.11 -11.19 2.13
CA ARG A 12 -21.69 -11.42 2.44
C ARG A 12 -20.95 -10.08 2.34
N ASP A 13 -20.29 -9.76 3.44
CA ASP A 13 -19.65 -8.50 3.76
C ASP A 13 -18.86 -7.96 2.57
N GLU A 14 -19.11 -6.70 2.19
CA GLU A 14 -18.16 -5.95 1.39
C GLU A 14 -16.81 -5.95 2.14
N PRO A 15 -15.67 -6.13 1.44
CA PRO A 15 -14.37 -6.15 2.10
C PRO A 15 -14.18 -4.86 2.90
N ASP A 16 -13.75 -4.97 4.17
CA ASP A 16 -13.52 -3.80 5.02
C ASP A 16 -12.37 -2.96 4.45
N THR A 17 -12.73 -1.92 3.70
CA THR A 17 -11.79 -0.98 3.08
C THR A 17 -11.40 0.16 4.01
N SER A 18 -11.82 0.15 5.29
CA SER A 18 -11.46 1.19 6.23
C SER A 18 -9.97 1.13 6.55
N LEU A 19 -9.31 2.30 6.60
CA LEU A 19 -7.90 2.44 6.97
C LEU A 19 -7.80 3.23 8.27
N THR A 20 -7.07 2.68 9.23
CA THR A 20 -6.73 3.37 10.46
C THR A 20 -5.52 4.28 10.27
N ARG A 21 -5.43 5.35 11.05
CA ARG A 21 -4.24 6.22 11.07
C ARG A 21 -2.97 5.45 11.42
N GLY A 22 -3.06 4.48 12.34
CA GLY A 22 -1.93 3.65 12.74
C GLY A 22 -1.39 2.77 11.60
N GLU A 23 -2.26 2.23 10.75
CA GLU A 23 -1.85 1.50 9.54
C GLU A 23 -1.09 2.40 8.57
N VAL A 24 -1.59 3.62 8.31
CA VAL A 24 -0.93 4.58 7.42
C VAL A 24 0.43 5.01 7.97
N GLU A 25 0.53 5.33 9.26
CA GLU A 25 1.80 5.68 9.92
C GLU A 25 2.80 4.52 9.88
N TRP A 26 2.33 3.29 10.08
CA TRP A 26 3.16 2.10 9.97
C TRP A 26 3.70 1.92 8.54
N LEU A 27 2.85 2.06 7.53
CA LEU A 27 3.22 1.94 6.11
C LEU A 27 4.27 2.98 5.70
N VAL A 28 4.09 4.25 6.11
CA VAL A 28 5.07 5.32 5.83
C VAL A 28 6.42 5.01 6.46
N ARG A 29 6.43 4.57 7.73
CA ARG A 29 7.67 4.16 8.40
C ARG A 29 8.31 2.95 7.71
N ARG A 30 7.52 1.98 7.29
CA ARG A 30 7.98 0.76 6.63
C ARG A 30 8.59 1.04 5.26
N ALA A 31 7.97 1.91 4.46
CA ALA A 31 8.48 2.37 3.17
C ALA A 31 9.82 3.10 3.32
N ARG A 32 9.95 3.97 4.34
CA ARG A 32 11.23 4.61 4.68
C ARG A 32 12.30 3.60 5.08
N GLN A 33 11.94 2.61 5.89
CA GLN A 33 12.87 1.56 6.31
C GLN A 33 13.33 0.70 5.12
N ALA A 34 12.42 0.34 4.21
CA ALA A 34 12.76 -0.39 3.00
C ALA A 34 13.76 0.40 2.14
N HIS A 35 13.52 1.69 1.96
CA HIS A 35 14.39 2.56 1.18
C HIS A 35 15.75 2.78 1.85
N ALA A 36 15.78 3.04 3.16
CA ALA A 36 17.02 3.27 3.92
C ALA A 36 17.93 2.02 3.99
N GLY A 37 17.35 0.83 3.82
CA GLY A 37 18.13 -0.41 3.72
C GLY A 37 18.93 -0.51 2.42
N LEU A 38 18.52 0.17 1.34
CA LEU A 38 19.26 0.19 0.09
C LEU A 38 20.57 0.96 0.25
N SER A 39 21.69 0.31 -0.06
CA SER A 39 23.03 0.91 0.10
C SER A 39 23.54 1.55 -1.21
N GLY A 40 24.24 2.68 -1.06
CA GLY A 40 25.07 3.28 -2.10
C GLY A 40 24.36 3.49 -3.44
N GLN A 41 24.96 2.98 -4.51
CA GLN A 41 24.46 3.14 -5.89
C GLN A 41 23.07 2.53 -6.14
N VAL A 42 22.65 1.53 -5.35
CA VAL A 42 21.34 0.87 -5.55
C VAL A 42 20.18 1.81 -5.22
N ALA A 43 20.32 2.60 -4.16
CA ALA A 43 19.32 3.59 -3.77
C ALA A 43 19.13 4.71 -4.82
N MET A 44 20.05 4.85 -5.77
CA MET A 44 19.96 5.84 -6.85
C MET A 44 19.20 5.34 -8.07
N TRP A 45 19.02 4.01 -8.22
CA TRP A 45 18.47 3.39 -9.43
C TRP A 45 17.23 2.56 -9.16
N ILE A 46 16.93 2.26 -7.90
CA ILE A 46 15.78 1.46 -7.49
C ILE A 46 14.89 2.28 -6.57
N ASP A 47 13.64 2.42 -6.99
CA ASP A 47 12.56 2.94 -6.16
C ASP A 47 11.88 1.78 -5.43
N VAL A 48 11.40 2.07 -4.23
CA VAL A 48 10.64 1.12 -3.42
C VAL A 48 9.40 1.80 -2.86
N ALA A 49 8.33 1.04 -2.70
CA ALA A 49 7.10 1.46 -2.04
C ALA A 49 6.52 0.30 -1.24
N VAL A 50 5.54 0.57 -0.39
CA VAL A 50 4.85 -0.46 0.39
C VAL A 50 3.36 -0.20 0.29
N GLY A 51 2.59 -1.20 -0.08
CA GLY A 51 1.13 -1.09 -0.13
C GLY A 51 0.43 -2.11 0.74
N LEU A 52 -0.83 -1.80 0.98
CA LEU A 52 -1.77 -2.59 1.74
C LEU A 52 -3.01 -2.80 0.89
N GLY A 53 -3.43 -4.05 0.79
CA GLY A 53 -4.75 -4.43 0.29
C GLY A 53 -5.50 -5.27 1.30
N THR A 54 -6.75 -5.53 0.99
CA THR A 54 -7.60 -6.45 1.76
C THR A 54 -8.23 -7.48 0.85
N ASP A 55 -8.25 -8.74 1.26
CA ASP A 55 -8.98 -9.79 0.55
C ASP A 55 -10.48 -9.79 0.91
N THR A 56 -11.24 -10.70 0.28
CA THR A 56 -12.68 -10.88 0.52
C THR A 56 -13.01 -11.43 1.90
N ASP A 57 -12.02 -11.97 2.62
CA ASP A 57 -12.16 -12.44 4.00
C ASP A 57 -11.78 -11.35 5.02
N GLY A 58 -11.49 -10.13 4.55
CA GLY A 58 -11.05 -9.01 5.38
C GLY A 58 -9.60 -9.10 5.86
N ARG A 59 -8.81 -10.03 5.32
CA ARG A 59 -7.39 -10.16 5.70
C ARG A 59 -6.56 -9.11 5.00
N ARG A 60 -5.62 -8.55 5.75
CA ARG A 60 -4.66 -7.56 5.28
C ARG A 60 -3.50 -8.24 4.56
N THR A 61 -3.25 -7.81 3.32
CA THR A 61 -2.09 -8.23 2.53
C THR A 61 -1.15 -7.05 2.36
N ILE A 62 0.10 -7.20 2.81
CA ILE A 62 1.13 -6.16 2.71
C ILE A 62 2.10 -6.55 1.60
N VAL A 63 2.42 -5.60 0.72
CA VAL A 63 3.30 -5.83 -0.43
C VAL A 63 4.38 -4.78 -0.46
N VAL A 64 5.63 -5.21 -0.55
CA VAL A 64 6.79 -4.36 -0.85
C VAL A 64 6.99 -4.35 -2.36
N GLY A 65 6.85 -3.17 -2.96
CA GLY A 65 7.10 -2.96 -4.39
C GLY A 65 8.53 -2.47 -4.64
N THR A 66 9.12 -2.91 -5.73
CA THR A 66 10.41 -2.40 -6.22
C THR A 66 10.34 -2.12 -7.73
N SER A 67 11.06 -1.09 -8.19
CA SER A 67 11.24 -0.82 -9.61
C SER A 67 12.25 -1.74 -10.30
N ASP A 68 12.86 -2.67 -9.56
CA ASP A 68 13.73 -3.68 -10.15
C ASP A 68 12.92 -4.55 -11.15
N PRO A 69 13.44 -4.85 -12.36
CA PRO A 69 12.75 -5.71 -13.32
C PRO A 69 12.61 -7.16 -12.86
N VAL A 70 13.36 -7.57 -11.83
CA VAL A 70 13.34 -8.94 -11.32
C VAL A 70 13.07 -8.92 -9.81
N PRO A 71 12.14 -9.75 -9.31
CA PRO A 71 11.76 -9.79 -7.89
C PRO A 71 12.78 -10.56 -7.04
N TYR A 72 14.07 -10.19 -7.07
CA TYR A 72 15.03 -10.66 -6.07
C TYR A 72 15.21 -9.64 -4.96
N LEU A 73 15.55 -10.13 -3.78
CA LEU A 73 15.97 -9.29 -2.66
C LEU A 73 17.38 -8.77 -2.94
N ARG A 74 17.47 -7.48 -3.32
CA ARG A 74 18.75 -6.77 -3.37
C ARG A 74 19.36 -6.71 -1.96
N PRO A 75 20.70 -6.77 -1.83
CA PRO A 75 21.35 -6.54 -0.54
C PRO A 75 20.86 -5.24 0.12
N GLY A 76 20.34 -5.37 1.33
CA GLY A 76 19.80 -4.25 2.11
C GLY A 76 18.28 -4.04 1.98
N LEU A 77 17.63 -4.57 0.94
CA LEU A 77 16.17 -4.63 0.89
C LEU A 77 15.69 -5.85 1.70
N THR A 78 14.90 -5.59 2.74
CA THR A 78 14.29 -6.62 3.56
C THR A 78 12.78 -6.70 3.27
N VAL A 79 12.27 -7.92 3.25
CA VAL A 79 10.83 -8.25 3.18
C VAL A 79 10.53 -9.14 4.37
N MET A 80 9.51 -8.79 5.15
CA MET A 80 9.10 -9.55 6.33
C MET A 80 8.33 -10.80 5.92
N MET A 81 8.22 -11.79 6.81
CA MET A 81 7.51 -13.04 6.52
C MET A 81 6.01 -12.85 6.20
N THR A 82 5.44 -11.73 6.64
CA THR A 82 4.04 -11.33 6.39
C THR A 82 3.88 -10.41 5.19
N GLU A 83 4.95 -10.19 4.42
CA GLU A 83 4.98 -9.28 3.29
C GLU A 83 5.30 -10.04 2.01
N ASP A 84 4.63 -9.68 0.93
CA ASP A 84 4.95 -10.15 -0.41
C ASP A 84 5.90 -9.17 -1.12
N LEU A 85 6.64 -9.65 -2.12
CA LEU A 85 7.51 -8.84 -2.96
C LEU A 85 6.91 -8.73 -4.37
N ALA A 86 6.69 -7.50 -4.84
CA ALA A 86 6.24 -7.20 -6.19
C ALA A 86 7.32 -6.45 -6.97
N ALA A 87 7.63 -6.93 -8.17
CA ALA A 87 8.60 -6.32 -9.06
C ALA A 87 8.28 -6.68 -10.51
N ASP A 88 8.27 -5.68 -11.40
CA ASP A 88 7.97 -5.87 -12.82
C ASP A 88 8.69 -4.87 -13.75
N GLY A 89 9.62 -4.08 -13.20
CA GLY A 89 10.38 -3.06 -13.92
C GLY A 89 9.65 -1.74 -14.17
N ARG A 90 8.40 -1.59 -13.70
CA ARG A 90 7.66 -0.32 -13.67
C ARG A 90 7.84 0.39 -12.32
N ALA A 91 7.12 1.48 -12.12
CA ALA A 91 7.07 2.15 -10.83
C ALA A 91 6.56 1.18 -9.74
N PRO A 92 7.17 1.16 -8.55
CA PRO A 92 6.86 0.18 -7.51
C PRO A 92 5.39 0.25 -7.08
N GLU A 93 4.77 1.43 -7.13
CA GLU A 93 3.36 1.61 -6.81
C GLU A 93 2.43 0.86 -7.77
N ILE A 94 2.80 0.81 -9.05
CA ILE A 94 2.02 0.10 -10.08
C ILE A 94 2.19 -1.42 -9.88
N ALA A 95 3.42 -1.87 -9.67
CA ALA A 95 3.71 -3.28 -9.41
C ALA A 95 2.94 -3.83 -8.19
N ILE A 96 2.84 -3.03 -7.11
CA ILE A 96 2.06 -3.37 -5.92
C ILE A 96 0.58 -3.54 -6.24
N VAL A 97 -0.01 -2.55 -6.92
CA VAL A 97 -1.45 -2.58 -7.24
C VAL A 97 -1.80 -3.80 -8.09
N ASP A 98 -0.98 -4.10 -9.08
CA ASP A 98 -1.22 -5.25 -9.96
C ASP A 98 -0.99 -6.57 -9.21
N HIS A 99 0.00 -6.65 -8.31
CA HIS A 99 0.20 -7.82 -7.46
C HIS A 99 -1.00 -8.07 -6.54
N LEU A 100 -1.46 -7.05 -5.80
CA LEU A 100 -2.62 -7.15 -4.92
C LEU A 100 -3.85 -7.66 -5.66
N ARG A 101 -4.12 -7.10 -6.86
CA ARG A 101 -5.22 -7.57 -7.70
C ARG A 101 -5.04 -9.01 -8.15
N SER A 102 -3.81 -9.41 -8.51
CA SER A 102 -3.53 -10.78 -8.97
C SER A 102 -3.78 -11.84 -7.91
N VAL A 103 -3.61 -11.50 -6.62
CA VAL A 103 -3.88 -12.38 -5.48
C VAL A 103 -5.31 -12.23 -4.94
N GLY A 104 -6.17 -11.46 -5.63
CA GLY A 104 -7.57 -11.27 -5.25
C GLY A 104 -7.80 -10.25 -4.13
N ALA A 105 -6.79 -9.45 -3.77
CA ALA A 105 -6.92 -8.37 -2.81
C ALA A 105 -7.31 -7.05 -3.50
N VAL A 106 -8.19 -6.30 -2.83
CA VAL A 106 -8.54 -4.92 -3.19
C VAL A 106 -7.43 -4.00 -2.66
N PRO A 107 -6.70 -3.27 -3.53
CA PRO A 107 -5.68 -2.33 -3.09
C PRO A 107 -6.31 -1.13 -2.37
N LEU A 108 -5.80 -0.76 -1.20
CA LEU A 108 -6.34 0.33 -0.38
C LEU A 108 -5.42 1.54 -0.35
N VAL A 109 -4.13 1.31 -0.07
CA VAL A 109 -3.15 2.37 0.12
C VAL A 109 -1.77 1.94 -0.34
N VAL A 110 -1.01 2.88 -0.89
CA VAL A 110 0.41 2.73 -1.22
C VAL A 110 1.19 3.89 -0.60
N ALA A 111 2.16 3.55 0.25
CA ALA A 111 3.10 4.46 0.86
C ALA A 111 4.45 4.42 0.12
N SER A 112 4.89 5.57 -0.36
CA SER A 112 6.19 5.74 -1.03
C SER A 112 7.11 6.60 -0.17
N PRO A 113 8.42 6.31 -0.11
CA PRO A 113 9.39 7.10 0.66
C PRO A 113 9.62 8.49 0.05
N ASN A 114 9.38 8.61 -1.26
CA ASN A 114 9.46 9.82 -2.06
C ASN A 114 8.13 10.03 -2.81
N PRO A 115 7.80 11.27 -3.24
CA PRO A 115 6.61 11.52 -4.04
C PRO A 115 6.59 10.67 -5.34
N PRO A 116 5.51 9.93 -5.63
CA PRO A 116 5.44 9.11 -6.84
C PRO A 116 5.50 9.95 -8.12
N GLY A 117 6.10 9.38 -9.17
CA GLY A 117 6.13 9.99 -10.50
C GLY A 117 4.73 10.21 -11.10
N PRO A 118 4.57 11.06 -12.13
CA PRO A 118 3.25 11.37 -12.71
C PRO A 118 2.46 10.15 -13.16
N ALA A 119 3.12 9.19 -13.83
CA ALA A 119 2.47 7.96 -14.29
C ALA A 119 1.94 7.10 -13.13
N ALA A 120 2.71 6.95 -12.06
CA ALA A 120 2.30 6.23 -10.85
C ALA A 120 1.12 6.95 -10.16
N ARG A 121 1.17 8.28 -10.02
CA ARG A 121 0.05 9.06 -9.45
C ARG A 121 -1.23 8.92 -10.26
N SER A 122 -1.15 8.95 -11.58
CA SER A 122 -2.29 8.72 -12.47
C SER A 122 -2.85 7.31 -12.34
N ALA A 123 -1.98 6.29 -12.26
CA ALA A 123 -2.38 4.90 -12.10
C ALA A 123 -3.07 4.65 -10.74
N LEU A 124 -2.51 5.19 -9.65
CA LEU A 124 -3.11 5.10 -8.31
C LEU A 124 -4.47 5.78 -8.26
N ALA A 125 -4.60 6.98 -8.83
CA ALA A 125 -5.88 7.69 -8.91
C ALA A 125 -6.93 6.92 -9.72
N ALA A 126 -6.55 6.36 -10.88
CA ALA A 126 -7.44 5.55 -11.70
C ALA A 126 -7.84 4.23 -11.03
N ALA A 127 -7.01 3.73 -10.12
CA ALA A 127 -7.27 2.56 -9.31
C ALA A 127 -8.01 2.87 -8.00
N GLU A 128 -8.33 4.14 -7.73
CA GLU A 128 -8.93 4.63 -6.49
C GLU A 128 -8.12 4.26 -5.23
N VAL A 129 -6.80 4.18 -5.39
CA VAL A 129 -5.87 3.79 -4.32
C VAL A 129 -5.31 5.02 -3.63
N MET A 130 -5.35 5.04 -2.31
CA MET A 130 -4.77 6.10 -1.52
C MET A 130 -3.25 6.15 -1.72
N SER A 131 -2.72 7.27 -2.18
CA SER A 131 -1.27 7.49 -2.23
C SER A 131 -0.81 8.29 -1.02
N VAL A 132 0.23 7.78 -0.33
CA VAL A 132 0.82 8.43 0.84
C VAL A 132 2.32 8.61 0.65
N CYS A 133 2.85 9.78 0.96
CA CYS A 133 4.29 10.00 1.02
C CYS A 133 4.67 10.92 2.19
N PRO A 134 5.83 10.71 2.83
CA PRO A 134 6.27 11.56 3.91
C PRO A 134 6.64 12.96 3.41
N VAL A 135 6.41 13.98 4.24
CA VAL A 135 6.88 15.34 4.04
C VAL A 135 7.85 15.76 5.15
N ALA A 136 8.53 16.90 4.95
CA ALA A 136 9.40 17.48 5.97
C ALA A 136 8.60 17.75 7.26
N GLY A 137 9.18 17.42 8.42
CA GLY A 137 8.54 17.62 9.73
C GLY A 137 7.87 16.37 10.34
N GLY A 138 7.88 15.23 9.66
CA GLY A 138 7.32 13.97 10.18
C GLY A 138 5.85 13.74 9.82
N ASP A 139 5.24 14.67 9.10
CA ASP A 139 3.92 14.54 8.49
C ASP A 139 3.98 13.69 7.21
N PHE A 140 2.80 13.33 6.68
CA PHE A 140 2.65 12.69 5.38
C PHE A 140 1.50 13.31 4.59
N VAL A 141 1.67 13.35 3.27
CA VAL A 141 0.65 13.81 2.34
C VAL A 141 -0.13 12.59 1.87
N VAL A 142 -1.45 12.68 1.98
CA VAL A 142 -2.39 11.78 1.31
C VAL A 142 -2.85 12.51 0.06
N GLN A 143 -2.93 11.84 -1.09
CA GLN A 143 -3.19 12.45 -2.40
C GLN A 143 -4.25 13.59 -2.34
N GLY A 144 -3.77 14.85 -2.44
CA GLY A 144 -4.58 16.09 -2.48
C GLY A 144 -4.87 16.79 -1.13
N SER A 145 -4.70 16.11 0.01
CA SER A 145 -4.98 16.65 1.34
C SER A 145 -3.83 16.34 2.32
N VAL A 146 -3.23 17.37 2.92
CA VAL A 146 -2.18 17.22 3.92
C VAL A 146 -2.78 16.76 5.24
N TRP A 147 -2.44 15.57 5.71
CA TRP A 147 -2.71 15.15 7.09
C TRP A 147 -1.66 15.78 8.00
N HIS A 148 -2.06 16.74 8.83
CA HIS A 148 -1.17 17.41 9.78
C HIS A 148 -1.14 16.67 11.12
N ASN A 149 0.03 16.62 11.79
CA ASN A 149 0.24 16.00 13.11
C ASN A 149 -0.55 16.62 14.28
N SER A 150 -1.44 17.57 14.03
CA SER A 150 -2.23 18.23 15.07
C SER A 150 -3.50 17.43 15.37
N ARG A 151 -3.56 16.91 16.60
CA ARG A 151 -4.73 16.32 17.30
C ARG A 151 -6.07 16.75 16.68
N VAL A 152 -6.76 15.82 16.02
CA VAL A 152 -8.20 15.95 15.74
C VAL A 152 -8.90 15.03 16.72
N ALA A 153 -9.64 15.64 17.65
CA ALA A 153 -10.57 14.94 18.51
C ALA A 153 -11.73 14.41 17.68
N TRP A 154 -12.12 13.17 17.99
CA TRP A 154 -13.17 12.35 17.40
C TRP A 154 -14.53 13.05 17.33
#